data_AF-A0A358WF88-F1
#
_entry.id   AF-A0A358WF88-F1
#
_cell.length_a   1.000
_cell.length_b   1.000
_cell.length_c   1.000
_cell.angle_alpha   90.00
_cell.angle_beta   90.00
_cell.angle_gamma   90.00
#
_symmetry.space_group_name_H-M   'P 1'
#
loop_
_entity.id
_entity.type
_entity.pdbx_description
1 polymer ?
#
loop_
_entity_poly.entity_id
_entity_poly.type
_entity_poly.pdbx_seq_one_letter_code
_entity_poly.pdbx_strand_id
1 'polypeptide(L)'
;MIKKLQKLKAKKGFTLVELIVVIAIIGVLAAILIPTMLGFVTSSRVTSANTTAAELQKQINNFLTDADTAGYGMKKSNTAIASFTFKIADDGTWGTTLSEGSYSPAASDAFKGTKTWGTEITGVKANEGNKSDIEDATELMTRTLADVFPDVKSSYVFAYCVGGSCKYVAYSADGTDAPSSMPTEDDFKNGVYTWDGNTAGITSDGIILGTAPELKLGKAS
;
A
#
# COMPACT_ATOMS: atom_id res chain seq x y z
N MET A 1 -71.35 0.08 41.64
CA MET A 1 -70.58 -0.02 40.37
C MET A 1 -69.12 -0.32 40.69
N ILE A 2 -68.65 -1.57 40.57
CA ILE A 2 -67.21 -1.89 40.59
C ILE A 2 -66.97 -2.99 39.56
N LYS A 3 -66.79 -2.59 38.30
CA LYS A 3 -66.38 -3.44 37.17
C LYS A 3 -65.15 -2.79 36.54
N LYS A 4 -63.96 -3.01 37.09
CA LYS A 4 -62.69 -2.62 36.42
C LYS A 4 -61.40 -3.15 37.08
N LEU A 5 -61.31 -4.44 37.42
CA LEU A 5 -60.04 -5.03 37.89
C LEU A 5 -59.80 -6.45 37.35
N GLN A 6 -59.97 -6.68 36.05
CA GLN A 6 -59.66 -8.00 35.45
C GLN A 6 -58.95 -7.93 34.09
N LYS A 7 -58.09 -6.92 33.87
CA LYS A 7 -57.34 -6.85 32.60
C LYS A 7 -55.94 -6.24 32.73
N LEU A 8 -55.16 -6.67 33.72
CA LEU A 8 -53.71 -6.64 33.59
C LEU A 8 -53.30 -7.96 32.95
N LYS A 9 -53.45 -8.03 31.61
CA LYS A 9 -52.97 -9.14 30.80
C LYS A 9 -51.49 -9.39 31.14
N ALA A 10 -51.19 -10.66 31.38
CA ALA A 10 -49.86 -11.21 31.59
C ALA A 10 -48.84 -10.61 30.61
N LYS A 11 -47.90 -9.80 31.12
CA LYS A 11 -46.61 -9.64 30.45
C LYS A 11 -45.87 -10.95 30.68
N LYS A 12 -45.83 -11.83 29.68
CA LYS A 12 -44.91 -12.96 29.69
C LYS A 12 -43.50 -12.39 29.70
N GLY A 13 -42.84 -12.42 30.86
CA GLY A 13 -41.45 -12.05 30.99
C GLY A 13 -40.56 -13.06 30.28
N PHE A 14 -39.38 -12.62 29.87
CA PHE A 14 -38.33 -13.48 29.32
C PHE A 14 -37.84 -14.43 30.42
N THR A 15 -37.75 -15.72 30.14
CA THR A 15 -37.27 -16.71 31.12
C THR A 15 -35.74 -16.74 31.13
N LEU A 16 -35.15 -17.05 32.30
CA LEU A 16 -33.70 -17.26 32.41
C LEU A 16 -33.22 -18.40 31.50
N VAL A 17 -34.07 -19.42 31.30
CA VAL A 17 -33.76 -20.55 30.42
C VAL A 17 -33.67 -20.10 28.96
N GLU A 18 -34.60 -19.27 28.49
CA GLU A 18 -34.53 -18.69 27.13
C GLU A 18 -33.24 -17.88 26.94
N LEU A 19 -32.80 -17.13 27.96
CA LEU A 19 -31.56 -16.37 27.88
C LEU A 19 -30.33 -17.27 27.78
N ILE A 20 -30.28 -18.34 28.59
CA ILE A 20 -29.16 -19.28 28.61
C ILE A 20 -29.02 -20.02 27.27
N VAL A 21 -30.14 -20.45 26.68
CA VAL A 21 -30.12 -21.12 25.37
C VAL A 21 -29.63 -20.16 24.27
N VAL A 22 -30.05 -18.89 24.30
CA VAL A 22 -29.63 -17.90 23.31
C VAL A 22 -28.12 -17.62 23.39
N ILE A 23 -27.57 -17.40 24.59
CA ILE A 23 -26.12 -17.18 24.73
C ILE A 23 -25.32 -18.42 24.35
N ALA A 24 -25.85 -19.62 24.59
CA ALA A 24 -25.20 -20.87 24.18
C ALA A 24 -25.11 -20.98 22.66
N ILE A 25 -26.20 -20.68 21.94
CA ILE A 25 -26.22 -20.69 20.47
C ILE A 25 -25.28 -19.60 19.91
N ILE A 26 -25.34 -18.37 20.45
CA ILE A 26 -24.44 -17.28 20.04
C ILE A 26 -22.99 -17.67 20.28
N GLY A 27 -22.67 -18.32 21.41
CA GLY A 27 -21.32 -18.78 21.72
C GLY A 27 -20.77 -19.77 20.70
N VAL A 28 -21.58 -20.76 20.29
CA VAL A 28 -21.17 -21.75 19.26
C VAL A 28 -20.97 -21.08 17.90
N LEU A 29 -21.88 -20.18 17.50
CA LEU A 29 -21.75 -19.46 16.23
C LEU A 29 -20.51 -18.56 16.21
N ALA A 30 -20.26 -17.83 17.29
CA ALA A 30 -19.10 -16.95 17.42
C ALA A 30 -17.77 -17.72 17.34
N ALA A 31 -17.70 -18.91 17.95
CA ALA A 31 -16.49 -19.73 17.94
C ALA A 31 -16.03 -20.14 16.53
N ILE A 32 -16.96 -20.36 15.60
CA ILE A 32 -16.66 -20.72 14.21
C ILE A 32 -16.48 -19.47 13.34
N LEU A 33 -17.30 -18.45 13.56
CA LEU A 33 -17.36 -17.26 12.71
C LEU A 33 -16.16 -16.32 12.91
N ILE A 34 -15.71 -16.10 14.14
CA ILE A 34 -14.62 -15.15 14.43
C ILE A 34 -13.32 -15.53 13.69
N PRO A 35 -12.77 -16.76 13.81
CA PRO A 35 -11.50 -17.09 13.15
C PRO A 35 -11.59 -17.03 11.61
N THR A 36 -12.74 -17.43 11.05
CA THR A 36 -12.94 -17.40 9.59
C THR A 36 -13.03 -15.97 9.07
N MET A 37 -13.81 -15.10 9.74
CA MET A 37 -13.94 -13.69 9.36
C MET A 37 -12.61 -12.93 9.44
N LEU A 38 -11.78 -13.19 10.45
CA LEU A 38 -10.45 -12.58 10.56
C LEU A 38 -9.57 -12.96 9.36
N GLY A 39 -9.56 -14.24 8.95
CA GLY A 39 -8.83 -14.67 7.75
C GLY A 39 -9.31 -13.97 6.47
N PHE A 40 -10.63 -13.90 6.26
CA PHE A 40 -11.20 -13.22 5.08
C PHE A 40 -10.86 -11.72 5.04
N VAL A 41 -10.93 -11.03 6.18
CA VAL A 41 -10.57 -9.60 6.26
C VAL A 41 -9.09 -9.43 5.92
N THR A 42 -8.19 -10.24 6.48
CA THR A 42 -6.76 -10.16 6.20
C THR A 42 -6.46 -10.43 4.73
N SER A 43 -7.01 -11.49 4.13
CA SER A 43 -6.84 -11.76 2.69
C SER A 43 -7.37 -10.62 1.83
N SER A 44 -8.52 -10.04 2.18
CA SER A 44 -9.09 -8.89 1.45
C SER A 44 -8.19 -7.66 1.52
N ARG A 45 -7.58 -7.40 2.70
CA ARG A 45 -6.61 -6.32 2.88
C ARG A 45 -5.34 -6.55 2.04
N VAL A 46 -4.82 -7.78 2.00
CA VAL A 46 -3.67 -8.15 1.14
C VAL A 46 -4.00 -7.94 -0.33
N THR A 47 -5.16 -8.44 -0.81
CA THR A 47 -5.58 -8.24 -2.20
C THR A 47 -5.74 -6.76 -2.54
N SER A 48 -6.29 -5.96 -1.63
CA SER A 48 -6.36 -4.52 -1.79
C SER A 48 -4.97 -3.89 -1.89
N ALA A 49 -4.04 -4.29 -1.02
CA ALA A 49 -2.66 -3.79 -1.05
C ALA A 49 -1.93 -4.15 -2.35
N ASN A 50 -2.09 -5.39 -2.85
CA ASN A 50 -1.55 -5.81 -4.16
C ASN A 50 -2.14 -4.98 -5.32
N THR A 51 -3.45 -4.69 -5.26
CA THR A 51 -4.12 -3.86 -6.27
C THR A 51 -3.58 -2.43 -6.26
N THR A 52 -3.40 -1.84 -5.07
CA THR A 52 -2.80 -0.50 -4.92
C THR A 52 -1.35 -0.49 -5.42
N ALA A 53 -0.55 -1.51 -5.08
CA ALA A 53 0.83 -1.64 -5.58
C ALA A 53 0.88 -1.69 -7.12
N ALA A 54 -0.04 -2.43 -7.75
CA ALA A 54 -0.12 -2.54 -9.20
C ALA A 54 -0.51 -1.22 -9.88
N GLU A 55 -1.47 -0.48 -9.30
CA GLU A 55 -1.83 0.84 -9.82
C GLU A 55 -0.69 1.85 -9.62
N LEU A 56 0.01 1.83 -8.47
CA LEU A 56 1.21 2.64 -8.25
C LEU A 56 2.29 2.33 -9.30
N GLN A 57 2.59 1.05 -9.55
CA GLN A 57 3.54 0.62 -10.58
C GLN A 57 3.17 1.17 -11.95
N LYS A 58 1.88 1.09 -12.32
CA LYS A 58 1.37 1.60 -13.59
C LYS A 58 1.51 3.12 -13.69
N GLN A 59 1.17 3.87 -12.63
CA GLN A 59 1.28 5.33 -12.63
C GLN A 59 2.74 5.80 -12.69
N ILE A 60 3.66 5.12 -11.99
CA ILE A 60 5.10 5.38 -12.10
C ILE A 60 5.58 5.09 -13.52
N ASN A 61 5.16 3.97 -14.13
CA ASN A 61 5.50 3.66 -15.52
C ASN A 61 4.99 4.70 -16.52
N ASN A 62 3.76 5.17 -16.35
CA ASN A 62 3.20 6.25 -17.18
C ASN A 62 4.05 7.51 -17.04
N PHE A 63 4.35 7.93 -15.81
CA PHE A 63 5.19 9.11 -15.55
C PHE A 63 6.58 8.97 -16.20
N LEU A 64 7.23 7.81 -16.06
CA LEU A 64 8.55 7.56 -16.67
C LEU A 64 8.51 7.59 -18.20
N THR A 65 7.38 7.15 -18.80
CA THR A 65 7.16 7.18 -20.25
C THR A 65 6.94 8.61 -20.75
N ASP A 66 6.16 9.41 -20.03
CA ASP A 66 5.93 10.82 -20.34
C ASP A 66 7.23 11.63 -20.18
N ALA A 67 7.98 11.38 -19.10
CA ALA A 67 9.29 11.98 -18.86
C ALA A 67 10.29 11.65 -19.98
N ASP A 68 10.30 10.42 -20.47
CA ASP A 68 11.15 9.99 -21.59
C ASP A 68 10.78 10.73 -22.88
N THR A 69 9.47 10.85 -23.16
CA THR A 69 8.93 11.59 -24.31
C THR A 69 9.29 13.08 -24.24
N ALA A 70 9.26 13.66 -23.04
CA ALA A 70 9.67 15.03 -22.78
C ALA A 70 11.20 15.23 -22.68
N GLY A 71 11.99 14.16 -22.85
CA GLY A 71 13.45 14.21 -22.96
C GLY A 71 14.23 14.17 -21.64
N TYR A 72 13.55 13.98 -20.49
CA TYR A 72 14.19 13.92 -19.16
C TYR A 72 13.99 12.59 -18.41
N GLY A 73 13.46 11.56 -19.08
CA GLY A 73 13.23 10.24 -18.49
C GLY A 73 14.52 9.43 -18.22
N MET A 74 14.33 8.17 -17.82
CA MET A 74 15.46 7.26 -17.62
C MET A 74 16.17 6.89 -18.93
N LYS A 75 17.47 6.59 -18.84
CA LYS A 75 18.22 5.95 -19.92
C LYS A 75 17.71 4.52 -20.13
N LYS A 76 17.67 4.07 -21.39
CA LYS A 76 17.26 2.69 -21.74
C LYS A 76 18.45 1.73 -21.62
N SER A 77 18.87 1.47 -20.38
CA SER A 77 19.96 0.54 -20.04
C SER A 77 19.59 -0.30 -18.81
N ASN A 78 20.06 -1.54 -18.75
CA ASN A 78 19.91 -2.40 -17.56
C ASN A 78 20.75 -1.90 -16.36
N THR A 79 21.72 -1.01 -16.61
CA THR A 79 22.51 -0.36 -15.57
C THR A 79 21.92 0.97 -15.11
N ALA A 80 20.86 1.45 -15.76
CA ALA A 80 20.14 2.65 -15.35
C ALA A 80 19.05 2.23 -14.35
N ILE A 81 19.41 2.23 -13.07
CA ILE A 81 18.57 1.79 -11.95
C ILE A 81 18.13 3.01 -11.15
N ALA A 82 16.86 3.05 -10.76
CA ALA A 82 16.33 4.05 -9.84
C ALA A 82 15.40 3.42 -8.79
N SER A 83 15.65 3.75 -7.52
CA SER A 83 14.89 3.23 -6.38
C SER A 83 14.21 4.37 -5.65
N PHE A 84 12.88 4.45 -5.74
CA PHE A 84 12.06 5.48 -5.11
C PHE A 84 11.37 4.93 -3.87
N THR A 85 11.46 5.68 -2.78
CA THR A 85 10.69 5.44 -1.57
C THR A 85 9.71 6.58 -1.38
N PHE A 86 8.42 6.30 -1.32
CA PHE A 86 7.40 7.28 -0.98
C PHE A 86 6.89 7.01 0.43
N LYS A 87 6.89 8.06 1.27
CA LYS A 87 6.29 8.01 2.61
C LYS A 87 5.12 8.97 2.65
N ILE A 88 3.94 8.48 3.03
CA ILE A 88 2.73 9.28 3.08
C ILE A 88 2.30 9.42 4.53
N ALA A 89 2.45 10.61 5.09
CA ALA A 89 2.12 10.91 6.48
C ALA A 89 0.60 10.81 6.77
N ASP A 90 0.25 10.81 8.05
CA ASP A 90 -1.15 10.74 8.53
C ASP A 90 -2.01 11.91 8.02
N ASP A 91 -1.39 13.05 7.73
CA ASP A 91 -2.07 14.22 7.18
C ASP A 91 -2.19 14.21 5.64
N GLY A 92 -1.76 13.12 4.99
CA GLY A 92 -1.78 12.95 3.53
C GLY A 92 -0.60 13.62 2.81
N THR A 93 0.41 14.09 3.54
CA THR A 93 1.63 14.64 2.94
C THR A 93 2.53 13.54 2.40
N TRP A 94 2.89 13.64 1.13
CA TRP A 94 3.85 12.79 0.45
C TRP A 94 5.27 13.34 0.59
N GLY A 95 6.18 12.45 0.99
CA GLY A 95 7.62 12.61 0.83
C GLY A 95 8.16 11.55 -0.13
N THR A 96 9.28 11.84 -0.77
CA THR A 96 9.95 10.91 -1.68
C THR A 96 11.45 10.95 -1.48
N THR A 97 12.07 9.78 -1.42
CA THR A 97 13.52 9.63 -1.44
C THR A 97 13.91 8.83 -2.68
N LEU A 98 14.88 9.32 -3.43
CA LEU A 98 15.54 8.61 -4.52
C LEU A 98 16.88 8.09 -4.00
N SER A 99 16.92 6.80 -3.63
CA SER A 99 18.04 6.17 -2.91
C SER A 99 19.10 5.58 -3.85
N GLU A 100 18.72 5.24 -5.07
CA GLU A 100 19.62 4.86 -6.16
C GLU A 100 19.17 5.57 -7.43
N GLY A 101 20.09 6.00 -8.28
CA GLY A 101 19.77 6.59 -9.58
C GLY A 101 19.62 8.12 -9.59
N SER A 102 19.87 8.82 -8.49
CA SER A 102 19.83 10.29 -8.38
C SER A 102 20.59 10.96 -9.52
N TYR A 103 19.97 11.90 -10.25
CA TYR A 103 20.61 12.60 -11.37
C TYR A 103 20.77 14.09 -11.10
N SER A 104 22.00 14.57 -11.24
CA SER A 104 22.33 15.99 -11.40
C SER A 104 23.00 16.21 -12.76
N PRO A 105 22.79 17.34 -13.46
CA PRO A 105 23.40 17.63 -14.77
C PRO A 105 24.93 17.49 -14.86
N ALA A 106 25.64 17.24 -13.76
CA ALA A 106 27.08 17.04 -13.67
C ALA A 106 27.54 15.57 -13.41
N ALA A 107 26.64 14.60 -13.21
CA ALA A 107 26.99 13.20 -12.92
C ALA A 107 26.24 12.20 -13.83
N SER A 108 26.86 11.06 -14.10
CA SER A 108 26.39 10.06 -15.06
C SER A 108 25.42 9.06 -14.42
N ASP A 109 24.16 9.46 -14.29
CA ASP A 109 23.18 8.68 -13.51
C ASP A 109 22.12 7.95 -14.36
N ALA A 110 21.10 7.36 -13.72
CA ALA A 110 20.06 6.56 -14.38
C ALA A 110 19.15 7.37 -15.32
N PHE A 111 19.13 8.69 -15.18
CA PHE A 111 18.31 9.62 -15.96
C PHE A 111 19.13 10.42 -16.97
N LYS A 112 18.43 11.05 -17.92
CA LYS A 112 18.99 11.92 -18.96
C LYS A 112 18.24 13.25 -18.96
N GLY A 113 18.69 14.19 -19.81
CA GLY A 113 18.00 15.45 -20.06
C GLY A 113 18.43 16.57 -19.14
N THR A 114 17.60 17.60 -19.03
CA THR A 114 17.95 18.86 -18.34
C THR A 114 17.27 19.03 -16.99
N LYS A 115 16.24 18.24 -16.67
CA LYS A 115 15.62 18.24 -15.33
C LYS A 115 16.47 17.46 -14.35
N THR A 116 16.54 17.97 -13.12
CA THR A 116 17.14 17.26 -11.98
C THR A 116 16.22 16.15 -11.52
N TRP A 117 16.79 15.05 -11.06
CA TRP A 117 16.09 14.04 -10.27
C TRP A 117 16.67 14.07 -8.86
N GLY A 118 16.05 14.88 -8.00
CA GLY A 118 16.52 15.14 -6.64
C GLY A 118 16.40 13.91 -5.73
N THR A 119 17.26 13.88 -4.70
CA THR A 119 17.37 12.78 -3.74
C THR A 119 16.25 12.75 -2.71
N GLU A 120 15.67 13.91 -2.37
CA GLU A 120 14.67 14.01 -1.31
C GLU A 120 13.69 15.15 -1.59
N ILE A 121 12.40 14.82 -1.53
CA ILE A 121 11.26 15.73 -1.63
C ILE A 121 10.39 15.53 -0.40
N THR A 122 9.87 16.60 0.19
CA THR A 122 8.97 16.55 1.34
C THR A 122 7.82 17.53 1.16
N GLY A 123 6.73 17.37 1.91
CA GLY A 123 5.69 18.39 1.98
C GLY A 123 4.71 18.42 0.80
N VAL A 124 4.66 17.39 -0.04
CA VAL A 124 3.78 17.40 -1.23
C VAL A 124 2.38 16.92 -0.86
N LYS A 125 1.37 17.75 -1.07
CA LYS A 125 -0.04 17.37 -0.89
C LYS A 125 -0.76 17.28 -2.22
N ALA A 126 -1.78 16.45 -2.25
CA ALA A 126 -2.64 16.29 -3.41
C ALA A 126 -3.36 17.60 -3.74
N ASN A 127 -3.39 17.94 -5.04
CA ASN A 127 -4.04 19.12 -5.59
C ASN A 127 -3.50 20.47 -5.06
N GLU A 128 -2.27 20.47 -4.55
CA GLU A 128 -1.58 21.69 -4.13
C GLU A 128 -0.44 22.06 -5.09
N GLY A 129 -0.29 23.37 -5.34
CA GLY A 129 0.74 23.92 -6.22
C GLY A 129 0.46 23.72 -7.70
N ASN A 130 1.35 24.26 -8.54
CA ASN A 130 1.25 24.18 -9.99
C ASN A 130 2.36 23.27 -10.53
N LYS A 131 2.00 22.31 -11.41
CA LYS A 131 2.97 21.34 -11.96
C LYS A 131 3.93 21.98 -12.96
N SER A 132 3.52 23.03 -13.67
CA SER A 132 4.39 23.66 -14.68
C SER A 132 5.64 24.30 -14.10
N ASP A 133 5.61 24.63 -12.81
CA ASP A 133 6.64 25.44 -12.15
C ASP A 133 7.70 24.56 -11.48
N ILE A 134 7.50 23.24 -11.48
CA ILE A 134 8.40 22.28 -10.84
C ILE A 134 9.54 21.92 -11.79
N GLU A 135 10.77 22.22 -11.37
CA GLU A 135 11.99 21.88 -12.12
C GLU A 135 12.48 20.46 -11.84
N ASP A 136 12.27 19.96 -10.62
CA ASP A 136 12.67 18.62 -10.18
C ASP A 136 11.68 17.53 -10.64
N ALA A 137 12.16 16.55 -11.40
CA ALA A 137 11.36 15.45 -11.91
C ALA A 137 10.89 14.50 -10.79
N THR A 138 11.65 14.36 -9.70
CA THR A 138 11.21 13.61 -8.51
C THR A 138 9.99 14.27 -7.89
N GLU A 139 10.01 15.61 -7.70
CA GLU A 139 8.85 16.34 -7.15
C GLU A 139 7.63 16.29 -8.07
N LEU A 140 7.84 16.39 -9.39
CA LEU A 140 6.78 16.21 -10.40
C LEU A 140 6.11 14.85 -10.28
N MET A 141 6.90 13.79 -10.10
CA MET A 141 6.37 12.44 -9.91
C MET A 141 5.61 12.33 -8.60
N THR A 142 6.19 12.80 -7.50
CA THR A 142 5.54 12.80 -6.17
C THR A 142 4.20 13.52 -6.22
N ARG A 143 4.13 14.71 -6.85
CA ARG A 143 2.88 15.47 -6.98
C ARG A 143 1.87 14.76 -7.87
N THR A 144 2.33 14.16 -8.97
CA THR A 144 1.45 13.41 -9.87
C THR A 144 0.84 12.19 -9.16
N LEU A 145 1.62 11.46 -8.37
CA LEU A 145 1.12 10.35 -7.58
C LEU A 145 0.19 10.83 -6.45
N ALA A 146 0.54 11.90 -5.74
CA ALA A 146 -0.31 12.48 -4.71
C ALA A 146 -1.71 12.86 -5.25
N ASP A 147 -1.77 13.45 -6.45
CA ASP A 147 -3.04 13.80 -7.10
C ASP A 147 -3.87 12.58 -7.49
N VAL A 148 -3.23 11.48 -7.90
CA VAL A 148 -3.91 10.23 -8.26
C VAL A 148 -4.39 9.47 -7.03
N PHE A 149 -3.69 9.61 -5.91
CA PHE A 149 -3.95 8.92 -4.65
C PHE A 149 -4.21 9.89 -3.48
N PRO A 150 -5.22 10.78 -3.57
CA PRO A 150 -5.44 11.83 -2.58
C PRO A 150 -5.88 11.30 -1.20
N ASP A 151 -6.45 10.10 -1.17
CA ASP A 151 -7.00 9.50 0.05
C ASP A 151 -6.01 8.57 0.77
N VAL A 152 -4.83 8.30 0.18
CA VAL A 152 -3.80 7.46 0.80
C VAL A 152 -3.13 8.22 1.93
N LYS A 153 -2.99 7.56 3.08
CA LYS A 153 -2.42 8.12 4.32
C LYS A 153 -1.65 7.03 5.07
N SER A 154 -0.73 7.43 5.94
CA SER A 154 0.00 6.52 6.82
C SER A 154 0.58 5.30 6.08
N SER A 155 1.19 5.56 4.92
CA SER A 155 1.56 4.50 3.97
C SER A 155 3.01 4.60 3.55
N TYR A 156 3.56 3.46 3.15
CA TYR A 156 4.92 3.30 2.67
C TYR A 156 4.88 2.67 1.28
N VAL A 157 5.64 3.23 0.35
CA VAL A 157 5.80 2.68 -1.00
C VAL A 157 7.28 2.59 -1.31
N PHE A 158 7.70 1.44 -1.84
CA PHE A 158 9.00 1.29 -2.47
C PHE A 158 8.79 0.90 -3.93
N ALA A 159 9.49 1.56 -4.85
CA ALA A 159 9.40 1.31 -6.28
C ALA A 159 10.79 1.22 -6.89
N TYR A 160 11.03 0.15 -7.63
CA TYR A 160 12.30 -0.10 -8.31
C TYR A 160 12.13 -0.02 -9.82
N CYS A 161 12.96 0.78 -10.46
CA CYS A 161 12.87 1.08 -11.88
C CYS A 161 14.19 0.75 -12.57
N VAL A 162 14.12 0.15 -13.75
CA VAL A 162 15.28 -0.15 -14.59
C VAL A 162 14.98 0.20 -16.03
N GLY A 163 15.87 0.93 -16.68
CA GLY A 163 15.79 1.16 -18.12
C GLY A 163 14.56 1.96 -18.57
N GLY A 164 13.96 2.76 -17.67
CA GLY A 164 12.72 3.49 -17.95
C GLY A 164 11.43 2.71 -17.75
N SER A 165 11.47 1.64 -16.96
CA SER A 165 10.27 0.96 -16.51
C SER A 165 10.36 0.62 -15.03
N CYS A 166 9.30 0.88 -14.28
CA CYS A 166 9.08 0.40 -12.93
C CYS A 166 8.85 -1.12 -12.96
N LYS A 167 9.81 -1.88 -12.45
CA LYS A 167 9.85 -3.34 -12.48
C LYS A 167 9.07 -3.95 -11.32
N TYR A 168 9.15 -3.35 -10.15
CA TYR A 168 8.38 -3.79 -9.01
C TYR A 168 8.08 -2.68 -8.01
N VAL A 169 6.96 -2.83 -7.32
CA VAL A 169 6.47 -1.96 -6.25
C VAL A 169 6.09 -2.81 -5.05
N ALA A 170 6.44 -2.33 -3.86
CA ALA A 170 5.94 -2.83 -2.59
C ALA A 170 5.20 -1.69 -1.87
N TYR A 171 4.02 -1.98 -1.33
CA TYR A 171 3.12 -1.01 -0.73
C TYR A 171 2.62 -1.53 0.63
N SER A 172 2.73 -0.72 1.67
CA SER A 172 2.10 -0.98 2.97
C SER A 172 1.17 0.17 3.34
N ALA A 173 0.00 -0.20 3.87
CA ALA A 173 -0.98 0.73 4.44
C ALA A 173 -0.91 0.78 5.98
N ASP A 174 0.05 0.08 6.58
CA ASP A 174 0.15 -0.09 8.04
C ASP A 174 1.24 0.82 8.67
N GLY A 175 1.66 1.87 7.97
CA GLY A 175 2.63 2.83 8.47
C GLY A 175 3.47 3.50 7.38
N THR A 176 4.26 4.49 7.80
CA THR A 176 5.13 5.28 6.91
C THR A 176 6.54 4.75 6.80
N ASP A 177 6.88 3.72 7.57
CA ASP A 177 8.21 3.14 7.59
C ASP A 177 8.22 1.79 6.87
N ALA A 178 9.39 1.44 6.35
CA ALA A 178 9.59 0.13 5.76
C ALA A 178 9.35 -0.95 6.83
N PRO A 179 8.63 -2.03 6.48
CA PRO A 179 8.63 -3.25 7.27
C PRO A 179 10.06 -3.73 7.56
N SER A 180 10.23 -4.50 8.64
CA SER A 180 11.54 -5.02 9.06
C SER A 180 12.22 -5.91 8.01
N SER A 181 11.44 -6.53 7.13
CA SER A 181 11.92 -7.29 5.98
C SER A 181 11.17 -6.87 4.72
N MET A 182 11.91 -6.63 3.64
CA MET A 182 11.38 -6.22 2.35
C MET A 182 11.83 -7.21 1.26
N PRO A 183 10.99 -7.50 0.25
CA PRO A 183 11.40 -8.30 -0.89
C PRO A 183 12.52 -7.65 -1.68
N THR A 184 13.48 -8.46 -2.08
CA THR A 184 14.63 -8.08 -2.91
C THR A 184 14.32 -8.26 -4.39
N GLU A 185 15.20 -7.74 -5.26
CA GLU A 185 15.10 -7.97 -6.70
C GLU A 185 15.01 -9.46 -7.06
N ASP A 186 15.75 -10.31 -6.36
CA ASP A 186 15.77 -11.75 -6.59
C ASP A 186 14.45 -12.41 -6.21
N ASP A 187 13.80 -11.95 -5.14
CA ASP A 187 12.46 -12.40 -4.77
C ASP A 187 11.44 -12.07 -5.87
N PHE A 188 11.52 -10.87 -6.44
CA PHE A 188 10.67 -10.46 -7.56
C PHE A 188 10.94 -11.24 -8.86
N LYS A 189 12.21 -11.56 -9.15
CA LYS A 189 12.56 -12.42 -10.29
C LYS A 189 12.06 -13.84 -10.12
N ASN A 190 12.15 -14.37 -8.90
CA ASN A 190 11.71 -15.73 -8.58
C ASN A 190 10.19 -15.82 -8.35
N GLY A 191 9.51 -14.70 -8.15
CA GLY A 191 8.07 -14.63 -7.90
C GLY A 191 7.64 -15.16 -6.52
N VAL A 192 8.57 -15.25 -5.58
CA VAL A 192 8.36 -15.79 -4.24
C VAL A 192 9.10 -14.95 -3.20
N TYR A 193 8.53 -14.84 -2.01
CA TYR A 193 9.14 -14.17 -0.87
C TYR A 193 8.91 -14.95 0.42
N THR A 194 9.83 -14.85 1.37
CA THR A 194 9.69 -15.42 2.71
C THR A 194 8.86 -14.47 3.58
N TRP A 195 7.55 -14.67 3.56
CA TRP A 195 6.56 -13.95 4.37
C TRP A 195 6.58 -14.41 5.85
N ASP A 196 5.48 -14.25 6.58
CA ASP A 196 5.24 -14.78 7.93
C ASP A 196 5.29 -16.34 8.06
N GLY A 197 5.51 -17.04 6.95
CA GLY A 197 5.55 -18.50 6.86
C GLY A 197 4.19 -19.17 6.60
N ASN A 198 3.08 -18.41 6.63
CA ASN A 198 1.73 -18.93 6.49
C ASN A 198 0.92 -18.25 5.37
N THR A 199 1.11 -16.95 5.18
CA THR A 199 0.26 -16.09 4.36
C THR A 199 1.10 -15.15 3.50
N ALA A 200 0.95 -15.24 2.18
CA ALA A 200 1.54 -14.24 1.29
C ALA A 200 0.92 -12.86 1.54
N GLY A 201 1.75 -11.82 1.51
CA GLY A 201 1.34 -10.44 1.78
C GLY A 201 1.37 -10.03 3.25
N ILE A 202 1.80 -10.91 4.16
CA ILE A 202 2.03 -10.58 5.58
C ILE A 202 3.49 -10.78 5.90
N THR A 203 4.19 -9.73 6.30
CA THR A 203 5.59 -9.79 6.71
C THR A 203 5.74 -10.44 8.09
N SER A 204 6.95 -10.81 8.48
CA SER A 204 7.22 -11.48 9.76
C SER A 204 6.86 -10.66 11.01
N ASP A 205 6.77 -9.34 10.88
CA ASP A 205 6.29 -8.40 11.90
C ASP A 205 4.77 -8.17 11.86
N GLY A 206 4.03 -8.89 11.00
CA GLY A 206 2.57 -8.84 10.93
C GLY A 206 2.00 -7.68 10.11
N ILE A 207 2.86 -6.97 9.37
CA ILE A 207 2.45 -5.86 8.49
C ILE A 207 1.93 -6.41 7.17
N ILE A 208 0.85 -5.82 6.66
CA ILE A 208 0.36 -6.11 5.32
C ILE A 208 1.22 -5.38 4.29
N LEU A 209 1.82 -6.15 3.39
CA LEU A 209 2.67 -5.64 2.33
C LEU A 209 2.17 -6.18 0.99
N GLY A 210 1.54 -5.30 0.22
CA GLY A 210 1.16 -5.56 -1.16
C GLY A 210 2.36 -5.47 -2.09
N THR A 211 2.39 -6.30 -3.12
CA THR A 211 3.48 -6.35 -4.10
C THR A 211 2.95 -6.36 -5.53
N ALA A 212 3.67 -5.69 -6.42
CA ALA A 212 3.43 -5.72 -7.85
C ALA A 212 4.78 -5.94 -8.57
N PRO A 213 4.98 -7.05 -9.31
CA PRO A 213 4.08 -8.20 -9.40
C PRO A 213 3.85 -8.88 -8.05
N GLU A 214 2.72 -9.58 -7.91
CA GLU A 214 2.37 -10.30 -6.69
C GLU A 214 3.35 -11.45 -6.40
N LEU A 215 3.94 -11.45 -5.22
CA LEU A 215 4.84 -12.51 -4.76
C LEU A 215 4.09 -13.60 -4.00
N LYS A 216 4.39 -14.86 -4.33
CA LYS A 216 3.81 -16.02 -3.67
C LYS A 216 4.55 -16.35 -2.38
N LEU A 217 3.95 -17.24 -1.59
CA LEU A 217 4.60 -17.80 -0.40
C LEU A 217 5.81 -18.64 -0.79
N GLY A 218 7.01 -18.14 -0.49
CA GLY A 218 8.24 -18.92 -0.54
C GLY A 218 8.25 -19.97 0.58
N LYS A 219 8.84 -21.13 0.32
CA LYS A 219 9.12 -22.08 1.40
C LYS A 219 10.20 -21.47 2.28
N ALA A 220 9.98 -21.45 3.59
CA ALA A 220 11.06 -21.18 4.53
C ALA A 220 12.21 -22.17 4.24
N SER A 221 13.38 -21.62 3.92
CA SER A 221 14.61 -22.39 3.71
C SER A 221 15.07 -23.07 4.99
#